data_AF-G3PP30-F1
#
_entry.id   AF-G3PP30-F1
#
_cell.length_a   1.000
_cell.length_b   1.000
_cell.length_c   1.000
_cell.angle_alpha   90.00
_cell.angle_beta   90.00
_cell.angle_gamma   90.00
#
_symmetry.space_group_name_H-M   'P 1'
#
loop_
_entity.id
_entity.type
_entity.pdbx_description
1 polymer ?
#
loop_
_entity_poly.entity_id
_entity_poly.type
_entity_poly.pdbx_seq_one_letter_code
_entity_poly.pdbx_strand_id
1 'polypeptide(L)'
;MKANAVESNGDNMLRTLCQAGGFVFKRWASRLPMNTVVLFVPQQEAWVVQRMGRFHRILEPGLNFLIPILDQVRYVQSLKEIVIDIPEQSAVSQDNVTLQIDGVLFLRILDPFKASYGVEDPEYAVTQLAQTTMRSELGKLTLDKVFRERESLNSNMVHSINQASAEWGIRCLRYEIKDIQVPPRVKDSMQMQVEAERKKRATVLESEGTREADINIAEGRKQAQILASEGEKAEQINKAAGEAQAVLAKAGAKSKAIRLLSEALAEQNGGAAASLSVAEQYVSAFSNLAKESNTILLPSNTGDVGGMVAQAMSIYSRLAQ
;
A
#
# COMPACT_ATOMS: atom_id res chain seq x y z
N MET A 1 23.74 58.53 3.57
CA MET A 1 23.04 57.22 3.54
C MET A 1 21.90 57.23 4.56
N LYS A 2 20.80 57.91 4.25
CA LYS A 2 19.54 57.91 5.02
C LYS A 2 18.41 58.17 4.03
N ALA A 3 17.93 57.11 3.39
CA ALA A 3 16.70 57.06 2.61
C ALA A 3 16.42 55.57 2.38
N ASN A 4 15.66 54.94 3.29
CA ASN A 4 14.99 53.63 3.10
C ASN A 4 14.13 53.22 4.31
N ALA A 5 13.60 54.17 5.11
CA ALA A 5 12.84 53.86 6.33
C ALA A 5 11.38 54.36 6.31
N VAL A 6 10.86 54.78 5.15
CA VAL A 6 9.50 55.37 5.07
C VAL A 6 8.50 54.52 4.26
N GLU A 7 8.95 53.58 3.43
CA GLU A 7 8.04 52.75 2.60
C GLU A 7 7.44 51.52 3.32
N SER A 8 7.97 51.12 4.49
CA SER A 8 7.50 49.90 5.17
C SER A 8 6.25 50.07 6.05
N ASN A 9 5.81 51.30 6.32
CA ASN A 9 4.68 51.57 7.25
C ASN A 9 3.33 51.78 6.56
N GLY A 10 3.31 52.05 5.24
CA GLY A 10 2.07 52.21 4.46
C GLY A 10 1.37 50.88 4.15
N ASP A 11 2.15 49.84 3.85
CA ASP A 11 1.63 48.51 3.48
C ASP A 11 1.02 47.74 4.66
N ASN A 12 1.48 48.01 5.89
CA ASN A 12 0.94 47.36 7.08
C ASN A 12 -0.41 47.96 7.54
N MET A 13 -0.69 49.23 7.23
CA MET A 13 -2.02 49.82 7.50
C MET A 13 -3.09 49.36 6.51
N LEU A 14 -2.72 49.17 5.23
CA LEU A 14 -3.65 48.65 4.22
C LEU A 14 -3.99 47.16 4.41
N ARG A 15 -3.08 46.37 5.00
CA ARG A 15 -3.36 44.98 5.36
C ARG A 15 -4.21 44.83 6.63
N THR A 16 -4.17 45.79 7.55
CA THR A 16 -4.92 45.73 8.82
C THR A 16 -6.40 46.11 8.66
N LEU A 17 -6.78 46.81 7.59
CA LEU A 17 -8.19 47.13 7.28
C LEU A 17 -8.94 46.01 6.55
N CYS A 18 -8.24 44.97 6.07
CA CYS A 18 -8.81 43.90 5.25
C CYS A 18 -9.32 42.69 6.07
N GLN A 19 -9.23 42.73 7.41
CA GLN A 19 -9.60 41.61 8.30
C GLN A 19 -10.84 41.84 9.17
N ALA A 20 -11.57 42.94 9.00
CA ALA A 20 -12.74 43.27 9.82
C ALA A 20 -14.03 43.44 9.02
N GLY A 21 -14.21 42.64 7.97
CA GLY A 21 -15.40 42.67 7.13
C GLY A 21 -15.85 41.28 6.76
N GLY A 22 -16.55 40.60 7.68
CA GLY A 22 -17.42 39.50 7.30
C GLY A 22 -18.48 40.06 6.35
N PHE A 23 -18.22 39.96 5.05
CA PHE A 23 -19.20 40.23 4.00
C PHE A 23 -20.27 39.14 4.10
N VAL A 24 -21.23 39.33 5.01
CA VAL A 24 -22.53 38.68 4.89
C VAL A 24 -23.07 39.20 3.56
N PHE A 25 -23.08 38.35 2.54
CA PHE A 25 -23.62 38.64 1.23
C PHE A 25 -25.14 38.80 1.42
N LYS A 26 -25.56 39.95 1.93
CA LYS A 26 -26.97 40.31 2.09
C LYS A 26 -27.52 40.25 0.68
N ARG A 27 -28.36 39.25 0.41
CA ARG A 27 -29.01 39.00 -0.87
C ARG A 27 -29.33 40.35 -1.48
N TRP A 28 -28.70 40.68 -2.62
CA TRP A 28 -29.01 41.90 -3.36
C TRP A 28 -30.52 41.97 -3.39
N ALA A 29 -31.09 42.98 -2.72
CA ALA A 29 -32.53 43.13 -2.61
C ALA A 29 -33.03 43.34 -4.03
N SER A 30 -33.32 42.24 -4.73
CA SER A 30 -33.88 42.24 -6.05
C SER A 30 -35.12 43.09 -5.90
N ARG A 31 -35.13 44.25 -6.56
CA ARG A 31 -36.24 45.20 -6.45
C ARG A 31 -37.51 44.39 -6.65
N LEU A 32 -38.40 44.42 -5.66
CA LEU A 32 -39.63 43.64 -5.73
C LEU A 32 -40.28 43.93 -7.08
N PRO A 33 -40.57 42.88 -7.88
CA PRO A 33 -41.07 43.08 -9.23
C PRO A 33 -42.37 43.87 -9.17
N MET A 34 -42.44 44.92 -9.99
CA MET A 34 -43.59 45.80 -10.01
C MET A 34 -44.78 45.02 -10.58
N ASN A 35 -45.93 45.07 -9.89
CA ASN A 35 -47.09 44.27 -10.29
C ASN A 35 -47.65 44.77 -11.62
N THR A 36 -47.26 44.10 -12.70
CA THR A 36 -47.87 44.21 -14.02
C THR A 36 -48.90 43.09 -14.12
N VAL A 37 -50.07 43.33 -14.71
CA VAL A 37 -51.18 42.35 -14.82
C VAL A 37 -50.70 40.94 -15.22
N VAL A 38 -49.68 40.90 -16.09
CA VAL A 38 -48.97 39.70 -16.52
C VAL A 38 -47.55 39.73 -15.97
N LEU A 39 -47.15 38.68 -15.25
CA LEU A 39 -45.81 38.49 -14.69
C LEU A 39 -45.23 37.15 -15.11
N PHE A 40 -43.93 37.17 -15.40
CA PHE A 40 -43.16 35.97 -15.69
C PHE A 40 -42.27 35.68 -14.49
N VAL A 41 -42.53 34.56 -13.81
CA VAL A 41 -41.70 34.11 -12.68
C VAL A 41 -40.53 33.30 -13.24
N PRO A 42 -39.27 33.68 -12.94
CA PRO A 42 -38.10 32.92 -13.38
C PRO A 42 -38.07 31.50 -12.82
N GLN A 43 -37.37 30.61 -13.52
CA GLN A 43 -37.13 29.25 -13.03
C GLN A 43 -36.34 29.27 -11.72
N GLN A 44 -36.67 28.35 -10.79
CA GLN A 44 -36.06 28.26 -9.45
C GLN A 44 -36.27 29.51 -8.58
N GLU A 45 -37.34 30.27 -8.84
CA GLU A 45 -37.83 31.32 -7.96
C GLU A 45 -39.28 31.05 -7.57
N ALA A 46 -39.64 31.46 -6.35
CA ALA A 46 -41.00 31.42 -5.86
C ALA A 46 -41.37 32.79 -5.31
N TRP A 47 -42.47 33.36 -5.82
CA TRP A 47 -42.92 34.69 -5.42
C TRP A 47 -44.15 34.57 -4.53
N VAL A 48 -44.08 35.12 -3.33
CA VAL A 48 -45.15 35.08 -2.33
C VAL A 48 -46.01 36.33 -2.46
N VAL A 49 -47.28 36.12 -2.81
CA VAL A 49 -48.23 37.19 -3.09
C VAL A 49 -49.18 37.39 -1.90
N GLN A 50 -49.38 38.67 -1.57
CA GLN A 50 -50.39 39.11 -0.62
C GLN A 50 -51.52 39.80 -1.34
N ARG A 51 -52.75 39.58 -0.87
CA ARG A 51 -53.94 40.33 -1.28
C ARG A 51 -54.44 41.13 -0.08
N MET A 52 -54.47 42.46 -0.21
CA MET A 52 -54.88 43.36 0.88
C MET A 52 -54.19 43.05 2.23
N GLY A 53 -52.91 42.69 2.21
CA GLY A 53 -52.12 42.36 3.41
C GLY A 53 -52.24 40.93 3.94
N ARG A 54 -53.13 40.08 3.39
CA ARG A 54 -53.22 38.65 3.73
C ARG A 54 -52.48 37.80 2.69
N PHE A 55 -51.86 36.69 3.12
CA PHE A 55 -51.33 35.69 2.20
C PHE A 55 -52.43 35.19 1.25
N HIS A 56 -52.13 35.15 -0.05
CA HIS A 56 -53.06 34.65 -1.07
C HIS A 56 -52.57 33.35 -1.71
N ARG A 57 -51.40 33.39 -2.37
CA ARG A 57 -50.80 32.22 -3.04
C ARG A 57 -49.30 32.41 -3.30
N ILE A 58 -48.63 31.31 -3.61
CA ILE A 58 -47.25 31.28 -4.11
C ILE A 58 -47.31 31.14 -5.62
N LEU A 59 -46.54 31.95 -6.36
CA LEU A 59 -46.43 31.83 -7.81
C LEU A 59 -45.31 30.87 -8.17
N GLU A 60 -45.64 29.88 -8.99
CA GLU A 60 -44.70 28.94 -9.57
C GLU A 60 -44.06 29.52 -10.85
N PRO A 61 -42.90 28.97 -11.30
CA PRO A 61 -42.24 29.42 -12.52
C PRO A 61 -43.16 29.42 -13.75
N GLY A 62 -43.10 30.49 -14.54
CA GLY A 62 -43.91 30.65 -15.75
C GLY A 62 -44.86 31.86 -15.71
N LEU A 63 -45.89 31.81 -16.55
CA LEU A 63 -46.85 32.90 -16.76
C LEU A 63 -47.86 32.95 -15.61
N ASN A 64 -47.92 34.07 -14.92
CA ASN A 64 -48.84 34.30 -13.82
C ASN A 64 -49.61 35.61 -14.02
N PHE A 65 -50.88 35.62 -13.61
CA PHE A 65 -51.76 36.79 -13.69
C PHE A 65 -52.01 37.35 -12.30
N LEU A 66 -51.80 38.65 -12.11
CA LEU A 66 -52.11 39.33 -10.84
C LEU A 66 -53.01 40.53 -11.10
N ILE A 67 -53.86 40.86 -10.12
CA ILE A 67 -54.69 42.05 -10.20
C ILE A 67 -53.89 43.22 -9.64
N PRO A 68 -53.54 44.25 -10.44
CA PRO A 68 -52.86 45.44 -9.93
C PRO A 68 -53.67 46.08 -8.80
N ILE A 69 -52.99 46.71 -7.84
CA ILE A 69 -53.59 47.37 -6.65
C ILE A 69 -54.03 46.39 -5.56
N LEU A 70 -54.72 45.28 -5.91
CA LEU A 70 -55.19 44.30 -4.92
C LEU A 70 -54.11 43.31 -4.49
N ASP A 71 -53.35 42.80 -5.46
CA ASP A 71 -52.29 41.83 -5.24
C ASP A 71 -50.92 42.53 -5.19
N GLN A 72 -50.06 42.11 -4.27
CA GLN A 72 -48.69 42.62 -4.14
C GLN A 72 -47.72 41.48 -3.87
N VAL A 73 -46.61 41.43 -4.64
CA VAL A 73 -45.50 40.52 -4.36
C VAL A 73 -44.69 41.08 -3.20
N ARG A 74 -44.73 40.44 -2.03
CA ARG A 74 -43.99 40.91 -0.84
C ARG A 74 -42.64 40.22 -0.69
N TYR A 75 -42.58 38.92 -0.99
CA TYR A 75 -41.35 38.14 -0.84
C TYR A 75 -41.03 37.40 -2.13
N VAL A 76 -39.76 37.42 -2.50
CA VAL A 76 -39.20 36.62 -3.59
C VAL A 76 -38.20 35.68 -2.94
N GLN A 77 -38.37 34.37 -3.10
CA GLN A 77 -37.47 33.37 -2.56
C GLN A 77 -36.82 32.59 -3.69
N SER A 78 -35.49 32.46 -3.62
CA SER A 78 -34.73 31.59 -4.52
C SER A 78 -34.83 30.15 -4.02
N LEU A 79 -35.21 29.23 -4.90
CA LEU A 79 -35.25 27.79 -4.63
C LEU A 79 -33.91 27.09 -4.92
N LYS A 80 -32.90 27.86 -5.36
CA LYS A 80 -31.54 27.38 -5.61
C LYS A 80 -30.85 27.06 -4.30
N GLU A 81 -29.84 26.19 -4.37
CA GLU A 81 -28.94 25.94 -3.25
C GLU A 81 -28.16 27.21 -2.93
N ILE A 82 -28.15 27.58 -1.65
CA ILE A 82 -27.39 28.71 -1.11
C ILE A 82 -26.30 28.18 -0.19
N VAL A 83 -25.17 28.88 -0.20
CA VAL A 83 -24.00 28.56 0.62
C VAL A 83 -23.83 29.69 1.62
N ILE A 84 -23.77 29.33 2.90
CA ILE A 84 -23.60 30.28 4.01
C ILE A 84 -22.39 29.86 4.83
N ASP A 85 -21.45 30.78 5.00
CA ASP A 85 -20.31 30.58 5.88
C ASP A 85 -20.72 30.77 7.35
N ILE A 86 -20.37 29.82 8.19
CA ILE A 86 -20.53 29.91 9.63
C ILE A 86 -19.28 30.58 10.20
N PRO A 87 -19.42 31.70 10.94
CA PRO A 87 -18.28 32.39 11.52
C PRO A 87 -17.60 31.51 12.57
N GLU A 88 -16.28 31.67 12.71
CA GLU A 88 -15.45 30.95 13.68
C GLU A 88 -16.07 30.97 15.09
N GLN A 89 -16.19 29.80 15.71
CA GLN A 89 -16.71 29.62 17.07
C GLN A 89 -15.67 28.96 17.96
N SER A 90 -15.51 29.48 19.17
CA SER A 90 -14.78 28.80 20.24
C SER A 90 -15.72 27.84 20.97
N ALA A 91 -15.31 26.57 21.05
CA ALA A 91 -15.96 25.52 21.81
C ALA A 91 -14.95 24.79 22.70
N VAL A 92 -15.44 24.08 23.70
CA VAL A 92 -14.61 23.24 24.59
C VAL A 92 -15.01 21.78 24.33
N SER A 93 -14.04 20.93 24.04
CA SER A 93 -14.26 19.48 23.88
C SER A 93 -14.52 18.80 25.22
N GLN A 94 -14.91 17.52 25.16
CA GLN A 94 -15.05 16.68 26.36
C GLN A 94 -13.75 16.60 27.20
N ASP A 95 -12.59 16.63 26.53
CA ASP A 95 -11.26 16.62 27.18
C ASP A 95 -10.82 17.99 27.74
N ASN A 96 -11.74 18.96 27.85
CA ASN A 96 -11.46 20.30 28.34
C ASN A 96 -10.41 21.07 27.50
N VAL A 97 -10.34 20.79 26.19
CA VAL A 97 -9.49 21.53 25.25
C VAL A 97 -10.35 22.56 24.53
N THR A 98 -9.91 23.81 24.55
CA THR A 98 -10.51 24.87 23.75
C THR A 98 -10.10 24.71 22.30
N LEU A 99 -11.07 24.77 21.39
CA LEU A 99 -10.87 24.64 19.95
C LEU A 99 -11.73 25.65 19.20
N GLN A 100 -11.19 26.19 18.11
CA GLN A 100 -11.87 27.11 17.23
C GLN A 100 -12.23 26.38 15.94
N ILE A 101 -13.52 26.44 15.57
CA ILE A 101 -14.05 25.75 14.39
C ILE A 101 -14.88 26.70 13.57
N ASP A 102 -14.68 26.66 12.25
CA ASP A 102 -15.56 27.24 11.25
C ASP A 102 -16.12 26.15 10.32
N GLY A 103 -17.13 26.54 9.54
CA GLY A 103 -17.80 25.61 8.64
C GLY A 103 -18.64 26.33 7.60
N VAL A 104 -19.14 25.55 6.67
CA VAL A 104 -19.97 26.01 5.58
C VAL A 104 -21.25 25.19 5.55
N LEU A 105 -22.35 25.89 5.39
CA LEU A 105 -23.68 25.32 5.40
C LEU A 105 -24.32 25.46 4.02
N PHE A 106 -24.84 24.36 3.50
CA PHE A 106 -25.51 24.33 2.21
C PHE A 106 -27.00 24.11 2.43
N LEU A 107 -27.79 25.11 2.05
CA LEU A 107 -29.21 25.17 2.33
C LEU A 107 -30.03 25.26 1.06
N ARG A 108 -31.28 24.82 1.14
CA ARG A 108 -32.27 25.03 0.10
C ARG A 108 -33.63 25.33 0.72
N ILE A 109 -34.31 26.34 0.19
CA ILE A 109 -35.70 26.64 0.54
C ILE A 109 -36.61 25.61 -0.15
N LEU A 110 -37.40 24.88 0.64
CA LEU A 110 -38.41 23.94 0.14
C LEU A 110 -39.82 24.53 0.17
N ASP A 111 -40.13 25.27 1.22
CA ASP A 111 -41.44 25.90 1.41
C ASP A 111 -41.27 27.43 1.50
N PRO A 112 -41.53 28.17 0.40
CA PRO A 112 -41.42 29.62 0.34
C PRO A 112 -42.36 30.35 1.29
N PHE A 113 -43.51 29.74 1.63
CA PHE A 113 -44.46 30.34 2.56
C PHE A 113 -43.90 30.32 3.98
N LYS A 114 -43.44 29.15 4.44
CA LYS A 114 -42.80 29.02 5.76
C LYS A 114 -41.52 29.85 5.86
N ALA A 115 -40.70 29.90 4.81
CA ALA A 115 -39.49 30.71 4.79
C ALA A 115 -39.76 32.22 4.86
N SER A 116 -40.93 32.69 4.40
CA SER A 116 -41.25 34.12 4.38
C SER A 116 -42.04 34.58 5.61
N TYR A 117 -42.80 33.69 6.25
CA TYR A 117 -43.67 34.03 7.39
C TYR A 117 -43.30 33.33 8.70
N GLY A 118 -42.50 32.27 8.65
CA GLY A 118 -42.11 31.49 9.83
C GLY A 118 -41.07 32.21 10.69
N VAL A 119 -40.15 32.95 10.08
CA VAL A 119 -39.12 33.74 10.76
C VAL A 119 -38.73 34.95 9.92
N GLU A 120 -38.26 36.02 10.56
CA GLU A 120 -37.92 37.29 9.89
C GLU A 120 -36.76 37.15 8.90
N ASP A 121 -35.67 36.50 9.33
CA ASP A 121 -34.53 36.15 8.50
C ASP A 121 -34.19 34.67 8.70
N PRO A 122 -34.60 33.78 7.76
CA PRO A 122 -34.43 32.36 7.93
C PRO A 122 -32.97 31.91 7.72
N GLU A 123 -32.19 32.64 6.92
CA GLU A 123 -30.77 32.36 6.70
C GLU A 123 -29.97 32.66 7.97
N TYR A 124 -30.25 33.79 8.62
CA TYR A 124 -29.65 34.15 9.90
C TYR A 124 -30.07 33.20 11.02
N ALA A 125 -31.37 32.87 11.13
CA ALA A 125 -31.86 31.95 12.16
C ALA A 125 -31.20 30.56 12.08
N VAL A 126 -31.07 30.01 10.87
CA VAL A 126 -30.38 28.74 10.64
C VAL A 126 -28.88 28.83 10.96
N THR A 127 -28.23 29.96 10.65
CA THR A 127 -26.82 30.19 10.99
C THR A 127 -26.60 30.16 12.51
N GLN A 128 -27.47 30.82 13.28
CA GLN A 128 -27.39 30.82 14.75
C GLN A 128 -27.68 29.44 15.35
N LEU A 129 -28.64 28.72 14.77
CA LEU A 129 -28.92 27.33 15.13
C LEU A 129 -27.67 26.47 14.90
N ALA A 130 -27.06 26.56 13.71
CA ALA A 130 -25.86 25.81 13.37
C ALA A 130 -24.69 26.07 14.34
N GLN A 131 -24.46 27.34 14.72
CA GLN A 131 -23.43 27.69 15.73
C GLN A 131 -23.70 27.03 17.09
N THR A 132 -24.97 27.03 17.52
CA THR A 132 -25.36 26.46 18.82
C THR A 132 -25.27 24.94 18.82
N THR A 133 -25.74 24.29 17.75
CA THR A 133 -25.63 22.84 17.54
C THR A 133 -24.17 22.42 17.45
N MET A 134 -23.32 23.16 16.74
CA MET A 134 -21.89 22.88 16.62
C MET A 134 -21.22 22.88 17.99
N ARG A 135 -21.46 23.92 18.80
CA ARG A 135 -20.93 23.99 20.17
C ARG A 135 -21.39 22.81 21.03
N SER A 136 -22.64 22.39 20.90
CA SER A 136 -23.19 21.27 21.67
C SER A 136 -22.61 19.91 21.25
N GLU A 137 -22.52 19.63 19.95
CA GLU A 137 -21.98 18.37 19.44
C GLU A 137 -20.48 18.22 19.72
N LEU A 138 -19.72 19.32 19.60
CA LEU A 138 -18.29 19.32 19.95
C LEU A 138 -18.04 19.04 21.43
N GLY A 139 -18.90 19.54 22.32
CA GLY A 139 -18.79 19.29 23.76
C GLY A 139 -18.99 17.82 24.16
N LYS A 140 -19.65 17.02 23.32
CA LYS A 140 -19.88 15.58 23.56
C LYS A 140 -18.72 14.70 23.10
N LEU A 141 -17.79 15.24 22.31
CA LEU A 141 -16.72 14.47 21.67
C LEU A 141 -15.35 14.83 22.24
N THR A 142 -14.45 13.84 22.25
CA THR A 142 -13.05 14.01 22.57
C THR A 142 -12.28 14.63 21.40
N LEU A 143 -11.15 15.28 21.65
CA LEU A 143 -10.39 16.00 20.63
C LEU A 143 -10.00 15.10 19.44
N ASP A 144 -9.47 13.91 19.72
CA ASP A 144 -9.06 12.94 18.69
C ASP A 144 -10.26 12.46 17.84
N LYS A 145 -11.44 12.26 18.45
CA LYS A 145 -12.65 11.88 17.73
C LYS A 145 -13.13 12.97 16.79
N VAL A 146 -13.03 14.25 17.17
CA VAL A 146 -13.39 15.37 16.28
C VAL A 146 -12.54 15.34 14.99
N PHE A 147 -11.26 14.94 15.07
CA PHE A 147 -10.41 14.81 13.87
C PHE A 147 -10.67 13.53 13.06
N ARG A 148 -10.92 12.39 13.74
CA ARG A 148 -11.12 11.10 13.07
C ARG A 148 -12.51 10.90 12.48
N GLU A 149 -13.54 11.38 13.16
CA GLU A 149 -14.96 11.12 12.86
C GLU A 149 -15.67 12.34 12.27
N ARG A 150 -14.98 13.15 11.44
CA ARG A 150 -15.54 14.37 10.83
C ARG A 150 -16.83 14.13 10.05
N GLU A 151 -16.92 13.03 9.32
CA GLU A 151 -18.11 12.67 8.54
C GLU A 151 -19.33 12.36 9.43
N SER A 152 -19.11 11.67 10.54
CA SER A 152 -20.14 11.41 11.55
C SER A 152 -20.65 12.71 12.16
N LEU A 153 -19.74 13.63 12.49
CA LEU A 153 -20.10 14.96 12.99
C LEU A 153 -20.95 15.74 11.98
N ASN A 154 -20.55 15.76 10.71
CA ASN A 154 -21.29 16.43 9.64
C ASN A 154 -22.71 15.87 9.51
N SER A 155 -22.87 14.55 9.53
CA SER A 155 -24.19 13.90 9.47
C SER A 155 -25.08 14.27 10.66
N ASN A 156 -24.53 14.22 11.87
CA ASN A 156 -25.27 14.57 13.10
C ASN A 156 -25.68 16.06 13.10
N MET A 157 -24.80 16.94 12.63
CA MET A 157 -25.10 18.37 12.47
C MET A 157 -26.26 18.60 11.49
N VAL A 158 -26.23 17.96 10.32
CA VAL A 158 -27.30 18.05 9.32
C VAL A 158 -28.63 17.54 9.89
N HIS A 159 -28.60 16.44 10.66
CA HIS A 159 -29.80 15.89 11.29
C HIS A 159 -30.41 16.87 12.30
N SER A 160 -29.61 17.37 13.24
CA SER A 160 -30.05 18.29 14.29
C SER A 160 -30.53 19.63 13.73
N ILE A 161 -29.85 20.17 12.71
CA ILE A 161 -30.28 21.42 12.05
C ILE A 161 -31.64 21.22 11.35
N ASN A 162 -31.80 20.11 10.62
CA ASN A 162 -33.03 19.83 9.87
C ASN A 162 -34.26 19.63 10.76
N GLN A 163 -34.08 19.17 12.00
CA GLN A 163 -35.18 18.99 12.95
C GLN A 163 -35.86 20.32 13.27
N ALA A 164 -35.08 21.40 13.46
CA ALA A 164 -35.62 22.73 13.75
C ALA A 164 -35.89 23.56 12.48
N SER A 165 -35.07 23.43 11.42
CA SER A 165 -35.22 24.22 10.20
C SER A 165 -36.50 23.89 9.40
N ALA A 166 -37.13 22.73 9.68
CA ALA A 166 -38.38 22.32 9.05
C ALA A 166 -39.55 23.30 9.31
N GLU A 167 -39.56 23.98 10.46
CA GLU A 167 -40.58 25.00 10.78
C GLU A 167 -40.40 26.26 9.92
N TRP A 168 -39.17 26.55 9.51
CA TRP A 168 -38.82 27.70 8.68
C TRP A 168 -38.84 27.40 7.18
N GLY A 169 -39.20 26.18 6.76
CA GLY A 169 -39.28 25.82 5.33
C GLY A 169 -37.92 25.72 4.63
N ILE A 170 -36.82 25.65 5.40
CA ILE A 170 -35.46 25.46 4.89
C ILE A 170 -34.99 24.04 5.19
N ARG A 171 -34.32 23.42 4.23
CA ARG A 171 -33.60 22.16 4.42
C ARG A 171 -32.10 22.38 4.31
N CYS A 172 -31.37 21.88 5.29
CA CYS A 172 -29.93 21.70 5.21
C CYS A 172 -29.63 20.45 4.38
N LEU A 173 -28.88 20.63 3.29
CA LEU A 173 -28.44 19.55 2.42
C LEU A 173 -27.15 18.91 2.94
N ARG A 174 -26.21 19.74 3.36
CA ARG A 174 -24.91 19.31 3.89
C ARG A 174 -24.30 20.39 4.79
N TYR A 175 -23.51 19.93 5.74
CA TYR A 175 -22.65 20.74 6.59
C TYR A 175 -21.21 20.28 6.38
N GLU A 176 -20.31 21.21 6.10
CA GLU A 176 -18.89 20.93 5.91
C GLU A 176 -18.06 21.73 6.91
N ILE A 177 -17.32 21.04 7.77
CA ILE A 177 -16.33 21.67 8.66
C ILE A 177 -15.16 22.14 7.78
N LYS A 178 -14.75 23.39 7.94
CA LYS A 178 -13.69 23.98 7.12
C LYS A 178 -12.32 23.83 7.78
N ASP A 179 -12.10 24.46 8.93
CA ASP A 179 -10.87 24.35 9.71
C ASP A 179 -11.15 24.05 11.19
N ILE A 180 -10.18 23.41 11.85
CA ILE A 180 -10.20 23.11 13.27
C ILE A 180 -8.87 23.55 13.87
N GLN A 181 -8.90 24.68 14.56
CA GLN A 181 -7.73 25.27 15.19
C GLN A 181 -7.68 24.92 16.67
N VAL A 182 -6.53 24.38 17.08
CA VAL A 182 -6.22 24.02 18.46
C VAL A 182 -5.05 24.86 18.97
N PRO A 183 -4.99 25.18 20.27
CA PRO A 183 -3.85 25.87 20.85
C PRO A 183 -2.52 25.16 20.52
N PRO A 184 -1.47 25.88 20.11
CA PRO A 184 -0.21 25.29 19.66
C PRO A 184 0.40 24.30 20.67
N ARG A 185 0.33 24.62 21.97
CA ARG A 185 0.83 23.75 23.05
C ARG A 185 0.21 22.35 23.04
N VAL A 186 -1.09 22.24 22.76
CA VAL A 186 -1.80 20.95 22.73
C VAL A 186 -1.46 20.21 21.43
N LYS A 187 -1.41 20.92 20.31
CA LYS A 187 -1.01 20.37 19.01
C LYS A 187 0.40 19.76 19.06
N ASP A 188 1.36 20.48 19.64
CA ASP A 188 2.76 20.04 19.74
C ASP A 188 2.87 18.79 20.62
N SER A 189 2.19 18.80 21.78
CA SER A 189 2.16 17.64 22.69
C SER A 189 1.54 16.40 22.04
N MET A 190 0.44 16.58 21.30
CA MET A 190 -0.21 15.51 20.54
C MET A 190 0.69 14.99 19.42
N GLN A 191 1.38 15.87 18.70
CA GLN A 191 2.33 15.49 17.66
C GLN A 191 3.50 14.69 18.23
N MET A 192 4.07 15.12 19.37
CA MET A 192 5.12 14.38 20.07
C MET A 192 4.65 13.01 20.53
N GLN A 193 3.41 12.90 21.02
CA GLN A 193 2.82 11.62 21.43
C GLN A 193 2.65 10.67 20.25
N VAL A 194 2.10 11.16 19.13
CA VAL A 194 1.92 10.36 17.90
C VAL A 194 3.26 9.94 17.32
N GLU A 195 4.26 10.81 17.32
CA GLU A 195 5.61 10.49 16.86
C GLU A 195 6.28 9.43 17.75
N ALA A 196 6.16 9.56 19.07
CA ALA A 196 6.66 8.57 20.01
C ALA A 196 5.99 7.20 19.83
N GLU A 197 4.66 7.17 19.64
CA GLU A 197 3.92 5.93 19.38
C GLU A 197 4.30 5.29 18.04
N ARG A 198 4.45 6.11 16.99
CA ARG A 198 4.94 5.66 15.67
C ARG A 198 6.35 5.09 15.76
N LYS A 199 7.26 5.76 16.48
CA LYS A 199 8.63 5.29 16.69
C LYS A 199 8.65 3.98 17.46
N LYS A 200 7.85 3.86 18.53
CA LYS A 200 7.70 2.60 19.28
C LYS A 200 7.21 1.47 18.38
N ARG A 201 6.17 1.71 17.57
CA ARG A 201 5.66 0.72 16.61
C ARG A 201 6.70 0.32 15.58
N ALA A 202 7.45 1.28 15.04
CA ALA A 202 8.51 1.01 14.07
C ALA A 202 9.61 0.13 14.67
N THR A 203 10.08 0.44 15.88
CA THR A 203 11.12 -0.35 16.56
C THR A 203 10.64 -1.76 16.89
N VAL A 204 9.38 -1.93 17.31
CA VAL A 204 8.80 -3.26 17.55
C VAL A 204 8.74 -4.05 16.25
N LEU A 205 8.22 -3.46 15.18
CA LEU A 205 8.12 -4.11 13.87
C LEU A 205 9.49 -4.47 13.30
N GLU A 206 10.49 -3.61 13.47
CA GLU A 206 11.88 -3.86 13.06
C GLU A 206 12.51 -5.00 13.86
N SER A 207 12.26 -5.05 15.16
CA SER A 207 12.73 -6.14 16.04
C SER A 207 12.07 -7.47 15.67
N GLU A 208 10.77 -7.46 15.38
CA GLU A 208 10.02 -8.62 14.91
C GLU A 208 10.53 -9.09 13.54
N GLY A 209 10.70 -8.16 12.58
CA GLY A 209 11.25 -8.46 11.26
C GLY A 209 12.68 -9.01 11.31
N THR A 210 13.53 -8.49 12.19
CA THR A 210 14.90 -9.01 12.39
C THR A 210 14.86 -10.43 12.94
N ARG A 211 14.02 -10.67 13.96
CA ARG A 211 13.84 -12.01 14.54
C ARG A 211 13.33 -13.01 13.50
N GLU A 212 12.33 -12.64 12.71
CA GLU A 212 11.80 -13.50 11.65
C GLU A 212 12.84 -13.76 10.55
N ALA A 213 13.60 -12.74 10.15
CA ALA A 213 14.68 -12.90 9.19
C ALA A 213 15.76 -13.87 9.70
N ASP A 214 16.18 -13.75 10.95
CA ASP A 214 17.19 -14.63 11.55
C ASP A 214 16.70 -16.08 11.65
N ILE A 215 15.42 -16.29 11.99
CA ILE A 215 14.80 -17.63 12.00
C ILE A 215 14.81 -18.21 10.57
N ASN A 216 14.37 -17.43 9.58
CA ASN A 216 14.34 -17.87 8.18
C ASN A 216 15.76 -18.24 7.67
N ILE A 217 16.78 -17.47 8.03
CA ILE A 217 18.17 -17.77 7.67
C ILE A 217 18.65 -19.06 8.36
N ALA A 218 18.35 -19.24 9.64
CA ALA A 218 18.74 -20.43 10.40
C ALA A 218 18.06 -21.70 9.86
N GLU A 219 16.77 -21.63 9.54
CA GLU A 219 16.03 -22.72 8.90
C GLU A 219 16.57 -23.03 7.51
N GLY A 220 16.83 -22.00 6.70
CA GLY A 220 17.45 -22.16 5.38
C GLY A 220 18.81 -22.85 5.46
N ARG A 221 19.67 -22.48 6.43
CA ARG A 221 20.97 -23.12 6.67
C ARG A 221 20.82 -24.58 7.12
N LYS A 222 19.91 -24.86 8.04
CA LYS A 222 19.61 -26.23 8.49
C LYS A 222 19.18 -27.09 7.31
N GLN A 223 18.24 -26.58 6.51
CA GLN A 223 17.73 -27.30 5.34
C GLN A 223 18.82 -27.52 4.30
N ALA A 224 19.65 -26.51 4.01
CA ALA A 224 20.78 -26.62 3.11
C ALA A 224 21.80 -27.67 3.59
N GLN A 225 22.10 -27.73 4.89
CA GLN A 225 23.02 -28.72 5.46
C GLN A 225 22.46 -30.14 5.36
N ILE A 226 21.16 -30.33 5.59
CA ILE A 226 20.50 -31.64 5.45
C ILE A 226 20.58 -32.09 3.98
N LEU A 227 20.19 -31.22 3.05
CA LEU A 227 20.24 -31.51 1.62
C LEU A 227 21.66 -31.79 1.12
N ALA A 228 22.67 -31.09 1.65
CA ALA A 228 24.07 -31.36 1.33
C ALA A 228 24.51 -32.75 1.82
N SER A 229 24.21 -33.11 3.07
CA SER A 229 24.51 -34.44 3.61
C SER A 229 23.79 -35.57 2.86
N GLU A 230 22.53 -35.35 2.48
CA GLU A 230 21.76 -36.29 1.66
C GLU A 230 22.35 -36.41 0.24
N GLY A 231 22.77 -35.29 -0.35
CA GLY A 231 23.45 -35.21 -1.63
C GLY A 231 24.78 -35.98 -1.62
N GLU A 232 25.63 -35.78 -0.61
CA GLU A 232 26.90 -36.49 -0.45
C GLU A 232 26.68 -38.00 -0.30
N LYS A 233 25.70 -38.41 0.52
CA LYS A 233 25.35 -39.83 0.67
C LYS A 233 24.91 -40.43 -0.66
N ALA A 234 24.05 -39.73 -1.40
CA ALA A 234 23.57 -40.18 -2.70
C ALA A 234 24.73 -40.23 -3.72
N GLU A 235 25.62 -39.25 -3.72
CA GLU A 235 26.82 -39.20 -4.57
C GLU A 235 27.73 -40.39 -4.29
N GLN A 236 28.04 -40.68 -3.01
CA GLN A 236 28.86 -41.82 -2.63
C GLN A 236 28.25 -43.16 -3.06
N ILE A 237 26.94 -43.32 -2.89
CA ILE A 237 26.22 -44.53 -3.35
C ILE A 237 26.31 -44.64 -4.87
N ASN A 238 26.05 -43.55 -5.59
CA ASN A 238 26.09 -43.53 -7.05
C ASN A 238 27.51 -43.83 -7.58
N LYS A 239 28.54 -43.29 -6.92
CA LYS A 239 29.94 -43.55 -7.26
C LYS A 239 30.32 -45.01 -7.01
N ALA A 240 29.98 -45.56 -5.83
CA ALA A 240 30.23 -46.97 -5.52
C ALA A 240 29.48 -47.92 -6.47
N ALA A 241 28.22 -47.62 -6.80
CA ALA A 241 27.45 -48.38 -7.77
C ALA A 241 28.05 -48.29 -9.18
N GLY A 242 28.47 -47.10 -9.61
CA GLY A 242 29.15 -46.87 -10.88
C GLY A 242 30.48 -47.63 -10.98
N GLU A 243 31.29 -47.62 -9.91
CA GLU A 243 32.53 -48.40 -9.82
C GLU A 243 32.27 -49.91 -9.89
N ALA A 244 31.29 -50.41 -9.13
CA ALA A 244 30.90 -51.82 -9.17
C ALA A 244 30.43 -52.24 -10.57
N GLN A 245 29.57 -51.44 -11.22
CA GLN A 245 29.12 -51.67 -12.59
C GLN A 245 30.29 -51.63 -13.59
N ALA A 246 31.22 -50.69 -13.44
CA ALA A 246 32.41 -50.60 -14.29
C ALA A 246 33.32 -51.82 -14.12
N VAL A 247 33.51 -52.32 -12.90
CA VAL A 247 34.28 -53.54 -12.63
C VAL A 247 33.61 -54.76 -13.26
N LEU A 248 32.29 -54.92 -13.09
CA LEU A 248 31.54 -56.02 -13.71
C LEU A 248 31.60 -55.96 -15.23
N ALA A 249 31.46 -54.77 -15.82
CA ALA A 249 31.56 -54.56 -17.26
C ALA A 249 32.97 -54.90 -17.77
N LYS A 250 34.03 -54.46 -17.07
CA LYS A 250 35.43 -54.80 -17.39
C LYS A 250 35.69 -56.29 -17.25
N ALA A 251 35.22 -56.93 -16.18
CA ALA A 251 35.35 -58.37 -15.96
C ALA A 251 34.62 -59.18 -17.04
N GLY A 252 33.40 -58.76 -17.41
CA GLY A 252 32.65 -59.36 -18.51
C GLY A 252 33.34 -59.19 -19.87
N ALA A 253 33.89 -57.99 -20.14
CA ALA A 253 34.68 -57.75 -21.35
C ALA A 253 35.96 -58.60 -21.38
N LYS A 254 36.70 -58.70 -20.26
CA LYS A 254 37.88 -59.56 -20.12
C LYS A 254 37.53 -61.04 -20.30
N SER A 255 36.45 -61.51 -19.68
CA SER A 255 35.97 -62.89 -19.81
C SER A 255 35.63 -63.22 -21.27
N LYS A 256 34.90 -62.32 -21.97
CA LYS A 256 34.64 -62.46 -23.41
C LYS A 256 35.93 -62.46 -24.24
N ALA A 257 36.87 -61.57 -23.94
CA ALA A 257 38.15 -61.50 -24.63
C ALA A 257 38.99 -62.76 -24.44
N ILE A 258 39.09 -63.28 -23.20
CA ILE A 258 39.79 -64.55 -22.89
C ILE A 258 39.12 -65.72 -23.63
N ARG A 259 37.79 -65.78 -23.68
CA ARG A 259 37.07 -66.82 -24.41
C ARG A 259 37.36 -66.78 -25.91
N LEU A 260 37.27 -65.60 -26.53
CA LEU A 260 37.62 -65.42 -27.94
C LEU A 260 39.08 -65.78 -28.22
N LEU A 261 39.99 -65.42 -27.31
CA LEU A 261 41.40 -65.79 -27.43
C LEU A 261 41.60 -67.31 -27.29
N SER A 262 40.92 -67.97 -26.35
CA SER A 262 40.99 -69.44 -26.21
C SER A 262 40.44 -70.16 -27.44
N GLU A 263 39.38 -69.63 -28.07
CA GLU A 263 38.84 -70.16 -29.32
C GLU A 263 39.86 -70.01 -30.45
N ALA A 264 40.46 -68.82 -30.61
CA ALA A 264 41.49 -68.56 -31.61
C ALA A 264 42.78 -69.38 -31.40
N LEU A 265 43.15 -69.68 -30.15
CA LEU A 265 44.32 -70.50 -29.82
C LEU A 265 44.12 -72.01 -30.09
N ALA A 266 42.88 -72.47 -30.18
CA ALA A 266 42.55 -73.85 -30.53
C ALA A 266 42.69 -74.13 -32.04
N GLU A 267 42.82 -73.09 -32.88
CA GLU A 267 43.13 -73.22 -34.30
C GLU A 267 44.62 -73.57 -34.55
N GLN A 268 44.91 -74.18 -35.70
CA GLN A 268 46.24 -74.68 -36.05
C GLN A 268 47.27 -73.54 -36.05
N ASN A 269 48.36 -73.69 -35.25
CA ASN A 269 49.42 -72.71 -34.96
C ASN A 269 49.13 -71.55 -33.98
N GLY A 270 48.02 -71.55 -33.24
CA GLY A 270 47.72 -70.50 -32.26
C GLY A 270 48.78 -70.32 -31.15
N GLY A 271 49.40 -71.41 -30.68
CA GLY A 271 50.39 -71.38 -29.59
C GLY A 271 51.66 -70.57 -29.91
N ALA A 272 52.09 -70.52 -31.17
CA ALA A 272 53.26 -69.74 -31.59
C ALA A 272 52.95 -68.24 -31.71
N ALA A 273 51.69 -67.86 -31.98
CA ALA A 273 51.27 -66.47 -32.03
C ALA A 273 51.07 -65.87 -30.63
N ALA A 274 50.55 -66.67 -29.67
CA ALA A 274 50.45 -66.25 -28.28
C ALA A 274 51.83 -65.95 -27.67
N SER A 275 52.83 -66.79 -27.91
CA SER A 275 54.17 -66.59 -27.33
C SER A 275 54.85 -65.31 -27.86
N LEU A 276 54.66 -64.97 -29.14
CA LEU A 276 55.13 -63.69 -29.70
C LEU A 276 54.39 -62.50 -29.05
N SER A 277 53.07 -62.56 -28.90
CA SER A 277 52.28 -61.49 -28.28
C SER A 277 52.63 -61.28 -26.80
N VAL A 278 52.88 -62.36 -26.04
CA VAL A 278 53.36 -62.27 -24.65
C VAL A 278 54.75 -61.64 -24.59
N ALA A 279 55.64 -61.98 -25.52
CA ALA A 279 56.96 -61.36 -25.61
C ALA A 279 56.87 -59.85 -25.91
N GLU A 280 56.01 -59.44 -26.85
CA GLU A 280 55.76 -58.03 -27.15
C GLU A 280 55.16 -57.28 -25.94
N GLN A 281 54.19 -57.87 -25.24
CA GLN A 281 53.62 -57.29 -24.02
C GLN A 281 54.67 -57.17 -22.91
N TYR A 282 55.52 -58.18 -22.71
CA TYR A 282 56.61 -58.14 -21.74
C TYR A 282 57.59 -57.01 -22.06
N VAL A 283 58.03 -56.88 -23.32
CA VAL A 283 58.91 -55.79 -23.76
C VAL A 283 58.26 -54.42 -23.56
N SER A 284 56.96 -54.28 -23.86
CA SER A 284 56.23 -53.02 -23.66
C SER A 284 56.04 -52.66 -22.19
N ALA A 285 55.74 -53.64 -21.32
CA ALA A 285 55.61 -53.45 -19.88
C ALA A 285 56.95 -53.07 -19.27
N PHE A 286 58.04 -53.72 -19.70
CA PHE A 286 59.40 -53.37 -19.31
C PHE A 286 59.78 -51.95 -19.77
N SER A 287 59.37 -51.54 -20.98
CA SER A 287 59.58 -50.19 -21.49
C SER A 287 58.85 -49.12 -20.66
N ASN A 288 57.61 -49.39 -20.23
CA ASN A 288 56.86 -48.48 -19.36
C ASN A 288 57.43 -48.42 -17.94
N LEU A 289 57.88 -49.57 -17.39
CA LEU A 289 58.53 -49.63 -16.07
C LEU A 289 59.85 -48.85 -16.04
N ALA A 290 60.61 -48.90 -17.15
CA ALA A 290 61.85 -48.16 -17.35
C ALA A 290 61.63 -46.63 -17.49
N LYS A 291 60.41 -46.18 -17.81
CA LYS A 291 60.05 -44.76 -17.88
C LYS A 291 59.58 -44.18 -16.55
N GLU A 292 58.88 -44.96 -15.71
CA GLU A 292 58.27 -44.46 -14.46
C GLU A 292 59.11 -44.70 -13.19
N SER A 293 60.07 -45.63 -13.19
CA SER A 293 60.86 -45.96 -11.99
C SER A 293 62.36 -45.68 -12.16
N ASN A 294 62.95 -44.92 -11.23
CA ASN A 294 64.35 -44.48 -11.26
C ASN A 294 65.32 -45.41 -10.50
N THR A 295 64.86 -46.58 -10.04
CA THR A 295 65.66 -47.57 -9.31
C THR A 295 65.38 -48.97 -9.85
N ILE A 296 66.28 -49.45 -10.71
CA ILE A 296 66.26 -50.83 -11.22
C ILE A 296 67.22 -51.67 -10.36
N LEU A 297 66.70 -52.65 -9.63
CA LEU A 297 67.51 -53.73 -9.05
C LEU A 297 67.70 -54.80 -10.14
N LEU A 298 68.84 -54.73 -10.85
CA LEU A 298 69.24 -55.77 -11.80
C LEU A 298 69.67 -57.04 -11.03
N PRO A 299 69.04 -58.20 -11.24
CA PRO A 299 69.66 -59.46 -10.86
C PRO A 299 70.94 -59.66 -11.68
N SER A 300 72.03 -60.01 -11.01
CA SER A 300 73.42 -60.01 -11.50
C SER A 300 73.77 -61.10 -12.53
N ASN A 301 72.79 -61.65 -13.24
CA ASN A 301 73.03 -62.64 -14.28
C ASN A 301 72.17 -62.38 -15.53
N THR A 302 72.63 -61.42 -16.35
CA THR A 302 71.97 -60.95 -17.58
C THR A 302 72.19 -61.85 -18.80
N GLY A 303 72.58 -63.11 -18.60
CA GLY A 303 72.98 -64.01 -19.70
C GLY A 303 72.00 -65.10 -20.10
N ASP A 304 70.99 -65.44 -19.28
CA ASP A 304 70.19 -66.65 -19.54
C ASP A 304 68.68 -66.44 -19.37
N VAL A 305 68.06 -65.93 -20.44
CA VAL A 305 66.61 -65.77 -20.58
C VAL A 305 65.90 -67.14 -20.53
N GLY A 306 66.59 -68.24 -20.86
CA GLY A 306 66.04 -69.60 -20.81
C GLY A 306 65.79 -70.08 -19.37
N GLY A 307 66.68 -69.76 -18.44
CA GLY A 307 66.58 -70.15 -17.03
C GLY A 307 65.39 -69.51 -16.29
N MET A 308 65.10 -68.23 -16.56
CA MET A 308 63.95 -67.55 -15.95
C MET A 308 62.60 -68.05 -16.47
N VAL A 309 62.51 -68.36 -17.77
CA VAL A 309 61.30 -68.95 -18.37
C VAL A 309 61.07 -70.37 -17.85
N ALA A 310 62.13 -71.18 -17.70
CA ALA A 310 62.02 -72.51 -17.10
C ALA A 310 61.55 -72.45 -15.63
N GLN A 311 62.05 -71.48 -14.86
CA GLN A 311 61.66 -71.31 -13.46
C GLN A 311 60.21 -70.80 -13.33
N ALA A 312 59.78 -69.87 -14.18
CA ALA A 312 58.39 -69.40 -14.25
C ALA A 312 57.42 -70.50 -14.71
N MET A 313 57.81 -71.30 -15.71
CA MET A 313 57.04 -72.46 -16.16
C MET A 313 56.96 -73.56 -15.09
N SER A 314 58.02 -73.75 -14.29
CA SER A 314 58.02 -74.70 -13.17
C SER A 314 57.07 -74.30 -12.03
N ILE A 315 56.87 -72.99 -11.84
CA ILE A 315 55.90 -72.44 -10.88
C ILE A 315 54.48 -72.55 -11.43
N TYR A 316 54.29 -72.28 -12.73
CA TYR A 316 53.02 -72.51 -13.41
C TYR A 316 52.57 -73.98 -13.34
N SER A 317 53.46 -74.95 -13.56
CA SER A 317 53.13 -76.38 -13.46
C SER A 317 52.79 -76.84 -12.04
N ARG A 318 53.29 -76.15 -10.99
CA ARG A 318 52.92 -76.42 -9.59
C ARG A 318 51.60 -75.78 -9.17
N LEU A 319 51.13 -74.76 -9.89
CA LEU A 319 49.84 -74.10 -9.67
C LEU A 319 48.70 -74.68 -10.53
N ALA A 320 49.04 -75.45 -11.56
CA ALA A 320 48.09 -76.14 -12.45
C ALA A 320 47.79 -77.59 -12.03
N GLN A 321 48.35 -78.08 -10.91
CA GLN A 321 47.95 -79.32 -10.21
C GLN A 321 46.99 -79.01 -9.07
#